data_AF-Q05X38-F1
#
_entry.id   AF-Q05X38-F1
#
_cell.length_a   1.000
_cell.length_b   1.000
_cell.length_c   1.000
_cell.angle_alpha   90.00
_cell.angle_beta   90.00
_cell.angle_gamma   90.00
#
_symmetry.space_group_name_H-M   'P 1'
#
loop_
_entity.id
_entity.type
_entity.pdbx_description
1 polymer ?
#
loop_
_entity_poly.entity_id
_entity_poly.type
_entity_poly.pdbx_seq_one_letter_code
_entity_poly.pdbx_strand_id
1 'polypeptide(L)'
;MAPTGAPAMAFQLQDFFEPWLNSTPERRQQFLDNPRQAMEEIVGVPSDIPIRVEITGDQIWFQASIPKLPDATDGSTSLLAMRQSNERINRCPVLRVSGREFIANHVQILAEYGIRVPEDVIVTIDPKPKGYLHFRVRLDTLYPLRNERATPNLE
;
A
#
# COMPACT_ATOMS: atom_id res chain seq x y z
N MET A 1 24.91 -20.15 -25.21
CA MET A 1 24.39 -20.48 -23.87
C MET A 1 23.85 -19.19 -23.26
N ALA A 2 22.53 -19.05 -23.20
CA ALA A 2 21.90 -17.95 -22.47
C ALA A 2 21.83 -18.35 -20.99
N PRO A 3 22.05 -17.42 -20.04
CA PRO A 3 21.84 -17.72 -18.64
C PRO A 3 20.32 -17.94 -18.45
N THR A 4 19.98 -19.12 -17.94
CA THR A 4 18.65 -19.46 -17.45
C THR A 4 18.35 -18.51 -16.29
N GLY A 5 17.68 -17.41 -16.58
CA GLY A 5 17.15 -16.52 -15.56
C GLY A 5 16.16 -17.31 -14.73
N ALA A 6 16.48 -17.53 -13.45
CA ALA A 6 15.49 -17.98 -12.50
C ALA A 6 14.26 -17.06 -12.63
N PRO A 7 13.02 -17.58 -12.62
CA PRO A 7 11.85 -16.71 -12.56
C PRO A 7 12.04 -15.83 -11.33
N ALA A 8 12.13 -14.52 -11.54
CA ALA A 8 12.14 -13.57 -10.45
C ALA A 8 10.87 -13.85 -9.65
N MET A 9 10.99 -14.41 -8.43
CA MET A 9 9.85 -14.71 -7.58
C MET A 9 8.99 -13.45 -7.52
N ALA A 10 7.80 -13.50 -8.11
CA ALA A 10 6.86 -12.40 -8.07
C ALA A 10 6.54 -12.19 -6.59
N PHE A 11 6.74 -10.96 -6.09
CA PHE A 11 6.38 -10.61 -4.73
C PHE A 11 4.88 -10.88 -4.56
N GLN A 12 4.53 -11.83 -3.69
CA GLN A 12 3.13 -12.16 -3.41
C GLN A 12 2.68 -11.42 -2.15
N LEU A 13 1.55 -10.70 -2.25
CA LEU A 13 0.95 -10.03 -1.11
C LEU A 13 0.58 -11.01 0.01
N GLN A 14 0.27 -12.26 -0.35
CA GLN A 14 0.02 -13.32 0.62
C GLN A 14 1.25 -13.49 1.52
N ASP A 15 2.40 -13.92 0.99
CA ASP A 15 3.64 -14.10 1.77
C ASP A 15 4.01 -12.88 2.63
N PHE A 16 3.71 -11.67 2.15
CA PHE A 16 3.96 -10.44 2.90
C PHE A 16 3.11 -10.26 4.16
N PHE A 17 1.82 -10.58 4.10
CA PHE A 17 0.90 -10.45 5.24
C PHE A 17 0.79 -11.73 6.09
N GLU A 18 1.32 -12.85 5.60
CA GLU A 18 1.28 -14.15 6.28
C GLU A 18 1.77 -14.10 7.74
N PRO A 19 2.88 -13.42 8.09
CA PRO A 19 3.40 -13.38 9.46
C PRO A 19 2.41 -12.79 10.47
N TRP A 20 1.41 -12.03 10.00
CA TRP A 20 0.37 -11.41 10.81
C TRP A 20 -0.96 -12.15 10.71
N LEU A 21 -1.42 -12.39 9.48
CA LEU A 21 -2.78 -12.87 9.22
C LEU A 21 -2.93 -14.40 9.38
N ASN A 22 -1.84 -15.16 9.22
CA ASN A 22 -1.80 -16.61 9.46
C ASN A 22 -1.10 -16.95 10.79
N SER A 23 -1.09 -16.01 11.74
CA SER A 23 -0.44 -16.16 13.05
C SER A 23 -1.46 -16.44 14.17
N THR A 24 -1.07 -16.23 15.43
CA THR A 24 -1.98 -16.37 16.57
C THR A 24 -3.06 -15.28 16.55
N PRO A 25 -4.22 -15.50 17.20
CA PRO A 25 -5.27 -14.49 17.30
C PRO A 25 -4.79 -13.15 17.85
N GLU A 26 -3.89 -13.16 18.83
CA GLU A 26 -3.34 -11.97 19.46
C GLU A 26 -2.47 -11.18 18.47
N ARG A 27 -1.65 -11.88 17.69
CA ARG A 27 -0.76 -11.26 16.71
C ARG A 27 -1.55 -10.67 15.54
N ARG A 28 -2.60 -11.37 15.11
CA ARG A 28 -3.55 -10.88 14.13
C ARG A 28 -4.25 -9.62 14.65
N GLN A 29 -4.73 -9.63 15.88
CA GLN A 29 -5.39 -8.48 16.50
C GLN A 29 -4.43 -7.30 16.61
N GLN A 30 -3.18 -7.53 17.00
CA GLN A 30 -2.14 -6.50 17.04
C GLN A 30 -1.95 -5.82 15.67
N PHE A 31 -1.93 -6.60 14.58
CA PHE A 31 -1.84 -6.04 13.23
C PHE A 31 -3.08 -5.23 12.85
N LEU A 32 -4.29 -5.70 13.19
CA LEU A 32 -5.52 -4.98 12.88
C LEU A 32 -5.63 -3.66 13.66
N ASP A 33 -5.22 -3.64 14.92
CA ASP A 33 -5.27 -2.46 15.78
C ASP A 33 -4.11 -1.48 15.53
N ASN A 34 -2.92 -2.01 15.27
CA ASN A 34 -1.67 -1.23 15.13
C ASN A 34 -0.90 -1.61 13.85
N PRO A 35 -1.50 -1.43 12.66
CA PRO A 35 -0.91 -1.91 11.41
C PRO A 35 0.41 -1.23 11.07
N ARG A 36 0.63 0.03 11.47
CA ARG A 36 1.93 0.70 11.28
C ARG A 36 3.04 -0.03 12.03
N GLN A 37 2.84 -0.27 13.34
CA GLN A 37 3.85 -0.91 14.17
C GLN A 37 4.15 -2.32 13.65
N ALA A 38 3.09 -3.08 13.33
CA ALA A 38 3.22 -4.39 12.71
C ALA A 38 3.99 -4.33 11.38
N MET A 39 3.78 -3.29 10.57
CA MET A 39 4.54 -3.16 9.34
C MET A 39 6.01 -2.83 9.57
N GLU A 40 6.32 -1.96 10.53
CA GLU A 40 7.70 -1.57 10.88
C GLU A 40 8.57 -2.77 11.34
N GLU A 41 7.95 -3.81 11.89
CA GLU A 41 8.65 -5.05 12.25
C GLU A 41 9.10 -5.88 11.02
N ILE A 42 8.45 -5.72 9.87
CA ILE A 42 8.78 -6.44 8.62
C ILE A 42 9.60 -5.53 7.69
N VAL A 43 9.16 -4.29 7.52
CA VAL A 43 9.71 -3.32 6.58
C VAL A 43 9.72 -1.94 7.21
N GLY A 44 10.85 -1.22 7.10
CA GLY A 44 10.90 0.16 7.57
C GLY A 44 9.85 1.02 6.85
N VAL A 45 8.92 1.61 7.60
CA VAL A 45 7.88 2.51 7.06
C VAL A 45 8.25 3.96 7.37
N PRO A 46 8.41 4.83 6.36
CA PRO A 46 8.62 6.25 6.60
C PRO A 46 7.49 6.85 7.46
N SER A 47 7.84 7.74 8.40
CA SER A 47 6.89 8.30 9.38
C SER A 47 5.76 9.12 8.76
N ASP A 48 5.97 9.64 7.56
CA ASP A 48 5.05 10.48 6.78
C ASP A 48 4.02 9.68 5.96
N ILE A 49 4.02 8.34 6.05
CA ILE A 49 3.10 7.45 5.31
C ILE A 49 1.95 6.98 6.21
N PRO A 50 0.72 7.51 6.10
CA PRO A 50 -0.40 6.98 6.86
C PRO A 50 -0.68 5.52 6.49
N ILE A 51 -0.64 4.64 7.49
CA ILE A 51 -1.03 3.24 7.39
C ILE A 51 -2.25 3.02 8.28
N ARG A 52 -3.26 2.35 7.76
CA ARG A 52 -4.44 1.94 8.54
C ARG A 52 -5.01 0.64 8.01
N VAL A 53 -5.78 -0.02 8.87
CA VAL A 53 -6.70 -1.09 8.49
C VAL A 53 -8.11 -0.56 8.71
N GLU A 54 -8.96 -0.75 7.72
CA GLU A 54 -10.37 -0.35 7.75
C GLU A 54 -11.24 -1.60 7.64
N ILE A 55 -12.15 -1.79 8.59
CA ILE A 55 -13.13 -2.87 8.57
C ILE A 55 -14.47 -2.25 8.15
N THR A 56 -15.00 -2.67 7.00
CA THR A 56 -16.26 -2.16 6.45
C THR A 56 -17.19 -3.32 6.14
N GLY A 57 -18.18 -3.55 7.02
CA GLY A 57 -19.00 -4.76 6.95
C GLY A 57 -18.12 -6.00 7.07
N ASP A 58 -18.21 -6.91 6.10
CA ASP A 58 -17.43 -8.15 6.04
C ASP A 58 -16.07 -7.99 5.33
N GLN A 59 -15.65 -6.76 5.02
CA GLN A 59 -14.42 -6.49 4.28
C GLN A 59 -13.34 -5.92 5.21
N ILE A 60 -12.10 -6.37 4.99
CA ILE A 60 -10.93 -5.89 5.73
C ILE A 60 -9.95 -5.28 4.72
N TRP A 61 -9.73 -3.98 4.82
CA TRP A 61 -8.89 -3.23 3.90
C TRP A 61 -7.62 -2.74 4.59
N PHE A 62 -6.47 -3.22 4.15
CA PHE A 62 -5.21 -2.55 4.44
C PHE A 62 -5.06 -1.35 3.51
N GLN A 63 -4.59 -0.22 4.04
CA GLN A 63 -4.33 0.98 3.26
C GLN A 63 -3.03 1.65 3.68
N ALA A 64 -2.13 1.86 2.72
CA ALA A 64 -0.99 2.77 2.83
C ALA A 64 -1.22 4.01 1.95
N SER A 65 -0.92 5.20 2.47
CA SER A 65 -1.24 6.46 1.80
C SER A 65 0.03 7.28 1.54
N ILE A 66 0.22 7.72 0.30
CA ILE A 66 1.33 8.60 -0.07
C ILE A 66 0.76 9.99 -0.35
N PRO A 67 1.27 11.07 0.26
CA PRO A 67 0.81 12.41 -0.05
C PRO A 67 1.10 12.74 -1.53
N LYS A 68 0.11 13.32 -2.23
CA LYS A 68 0.27 13.71 -3.65
C LYS A 68 1.36 14.76 -3.84
N LEU A 69 1.46 15.64 -2.86
CA LEU A 69 2.43 16.72 -2.80
C LEU A 69 3.19 16.55 -1.50
N PRO A 70 4.53 16.52 -1.53
CA PRO A 70 5.31 16.59 -0.30
C PRO A 70 5.02 17.92 0.40
N ASP A 71 5.15 17.95 1.72
CA ASP A 71 5.00 19.20 2.47
C ASP A 71 5.99 20.24 1.96
N ALA A 72 5.49 21.43 1.63
CA ALA A 72 6.32 22.52 1.15
C ALA A 72 7.22 23.00 2.30
N THR A 73 8.49 22.62 2.25
CA THR A 73 9.51 23.02 3.23
C THR A 73 9.76 24.54 3.24
N ASP A 74 9.30 25.26 2.23
CA ASP A 74 9.51 26.70 2.01
C ASP A 74 8.21 27.54 2.04
N GLY A 75 7.07 26.93 2.38
CA GLY A 75 5.77 27.62 2.35
C GLY A 75 5.25 27.94 0.95
N SER A 76 5.89 27.45 -0.12
CA SER A 76 5.42 27.64 -1.49
C SER A 76 4.14 26.84 -1.75
N THR A 77 3.11 27.50 -2.28
CA THR A 77 1.80 26.91 -2.60
C THR A 77 1.68 26.45 -4.05
N SER A 78 2.71 26.69 -4.87
CA SER A 78 2.73 26.37 -6.30
C SER A 78 3.64 25.18 -6.59
N LEU A 79 3.10 24.15 -7.24
CA LEU A 79 3.83 22.98 -7.74
C LEU A 79 5.06 23.38 -8.58
N LEU A 80 4.96 24.49 -9.31
CA LEU A 80 6.04 24.97 -10.17
C LEU A 80 7.25 25.47 -9.34
N ALA A 81 6.99 26.17 -8.23
CA ALA A 81 8.03 26.61 -7.30
C ALA A 81 8.68 25.42 -6.59
N MET A 82 7.86 24.46 -6.16
CA MET A 82 8.36 23.24 -5.51
C MET A 82 9.24 22.39 -6.45
N ARG A 83 8.91 22.31 -7.75
CA ARG A 83 9.74 21.61 -8.76
C ARG A 83 11.10 22.27 -8.98
N GLN A 84 11.18 23.59 -8.79
CA GLN A 84 12.45 24.33 -8.90
C GLN A 84 13.32 24.15 -7.66
N SER A 85 12.71 24.01 -6.48
CA SER A 85 13.43 23.89 -5.20
C SER A 85 13.72 22.45 -4.76
N ASN A 86 13.06 21.44 -5.34
CA ASN A 86 13.19 20.04 -4.89
C ASN A 86 13.25 19.02 -6.04
N GLU A 87 14.44 18.49 -6.33
CA GLU A 87 14.65 17.47 -7.37
C GLU A 87 13.84 16.18 -7.15
N ARG A 88 13.52 15.84 -5.89
CA ARG A 88 12.71 14.63 -5.58
C ARG A 88 11.32 14.72 -6.20
N ILE A 89 10.77 15.93 -6.31
CA ILE A 89 9.46 16.20 -6.93
C ILE A 89 9.52 15.93 -8.43
N ASN A 90 10.62 16.31 -9.09
CA ASN A 90 10.82 16.06 -10.52
C ASN A 90 10.96 14.57 -10.84
N ARG A 91 11.40 13.76 -9.86
CA ARG A 91 11.51 12.29 -9.98
C ARG A 91 10.24 11.55 -9.54
N CYS A 92 9.22 12.23 -9.02
CA CYS A 92 8.00 11.59 -8.55
C CYS A 92 7.11 11.15 -9.74
N PRO A 93 6.89 9.83 -9.96
CA PRO A 93 6.16 9.33 -11.13
C PRO A 93 4.71 9.84 -11.19
N VAL A 94 4.08 9.95 -10.02
CA VAL A 94 2.70 10.39 -9.87
C VAL A 94 2.46 11.81 -10.41
N LEU A 95 3.46 12.68 -10.33
CA LEU A 95 3.35 14.08 -10.76
C LEU A 95 3.60 14.28 -12.25
N ARG A 96 3.89 13.20 -13.00
CA ARG A 96 4.15 13.25 -14.45
C ARG A 96 2.96 12.85 -15.30
N VAL A 97 1.98 12.17 -14.73
CA VAL A 97 0.77 11.66 -15.41
C VAL A 97 -0.49 12.23 -14.77
N SER A 98 -1.63 12.14 -15.46
CA SER A 98 -2.91 12.48 -14.82
C SER A 98 -3.30 11.44 -13.77
N GLY A 99 -4.09 11.82 -12.76
CA GLY A 99 -4.54 10.86 -11.73
C GLY A 99 -5.33 9.67 -12.31
N ARG A 100 -6.14 9.90 -13.35
CA ARG A 100 -6.90 8.85 -14.04
C ARG A 100 -5.97 7.87 -14.77
N GLU A 101 -4.96 8.40 -15.46
CA GLU A 101 -3.95 7.61 -16.14
C GLU A 101 -3.10 6.81 -15.14
N PHE A 102 -2.75 7.42 -14.01
CA PHE A 102 -2.05 6.73 -12.94
C PHE A 102 -2.86 5.55 -12.41
N ILE A 103 -4.14 5.73 -12.08
CA ILE A 103 -4.99 4.63 -11.59
C ILE A 103 -5.04 3.48 -12.60
N ALA A 104 -5.22 3.80 -13.89
CA ALA A 104 -5.34 2.80 -14.94
C ALA A 104 -4.04 2.01 -15.20
N ASN A 105 -2.87 2.63 -15.03
CA ASN A 105 -1.58 2.06 -15.45
C ASN A 105 -0.52 2.07 -14.33
N HIS A 106 -0.91 2.14 -13.05
CA HIS A 106 0.00 2.35 -11.93
C HIS A 106 1.11 1.31 -11.86
N VAL A 107 0.84 0.03 -12.18
CA VAL A 107 1.84 -1.05 -12.20
C VAL A 107 2.96 -0.72 -13.18
N GLN A 108 2.62 -0.37 -14.43
CA GLN A 108 3.60 -0.03 -15.46
C GLN A 108 4.35 1.26 -15.11
N ILE A 109 3.62 2.31 -14.72
CA ILE A 109 4.19 3.62 -14.41
C ILE A 109 5.18 3.53 -13.23
N LEU A 110 4.87 2.75 -12.20
CA LEU A 110 5.76 2.57 -11.06
C LEU A 110 6.94 1.65 -11.38
N ALA A 111 6.75 0.64 -12.24
CA ALA A 111 7.81 -0.26 -12.66
C ALA A 111 8.94 0.45 -13.43
N GLU A 112 8.63 1.49 -14.21
CA GLU A 112 9.64 2.35 -14.87
C GLU A 112 10.60 3.02 -13.87
N TYR A 113 10.19 3.15 -12.61
CA TYR A 113 10.94 3.75 -11.52
C TYR A 113 11.51 2.69 -10.56
N GLY A 114 11.46 1.42 -10.95
CA GLY A 114 11.93 0.29 -10.14
C GLY A 114 11.02 -0.07 -8.97
N ILE A 115 9.82 0.52 -8.89
CA ILE A 115 8.85 0.25 -7.82
C ILE A 115 7.92 -0.86 -8.30
N ARG A 116 7.93 -1.99 -7.60
CA ARG A 116 7.06 -3.13 -7.91
C ARG A 116 5.80 -3.05 -7.06
N VAL A 117 4.64 -3.02 -7.72
CA VAL A 117 3.32 -3.06 -7.09
C VAL A 117 2.55 -4.26 -7.64
N PRO A 118 2.06 -5.17 -6.79
CA PRO A 118 1.23 -6.30 -7.22
C PRO A 118 -0.10 -5.84 -7.85
N GLU A 119 -0.62 -6.60 -8.80
CA GLU A 119 -1.86 -6.27 -9.54
C GLU A 119 -3.11 -6.25 -8.64
N ASP A 120 -3.09 -6.98 -7.53
CA ASP A 120 -4.18 -7.03 -6.55
C ASP A 120 -4.26 -5.77 -5.67
N VAL A 121 -3.29 -4.84 -5.81
CA VAL A 121 -3.34 -3.54 -5.13
C VAL A 121 -4.27 -2.60 -5.88
N ILE A 122 -5.31 -2.16 -5.19
CA ILE A 122 -6.23 -1.14 -5.71
C ILE A 122 -5.67 0.24 -5.38
N VAL A 123 -5.41 1.04 -6.40
CA VAL A 123 -4.98 2.43 -6.24
C VAL A 123 -6.16 3.37 -6.35
N THR A 124 -6.37 4.20 -5.34
CA THR A 124 -7.33 5.32 -5.39
C THR A 124 -6.64 6.64 -5.10
N ILE A 125 -7.25 7.74 -5.52
CA ILE A 125 -6.69 9.07 -5.41
C ILE A 125 -7.76 10.00 -4.85
N ASP A 126 -7.44 10.74 -3.80
CA ASP A 126 -8.35 11.75 -3.25
C ASP A 126 -8.75 12.78 -4.33
N PRO A 127 -9.90 13.46 -4.24
CA PRO A 127 -10.23 14.52 -5.20
C PRO A 127 -9.42 15.81 -4.97
N LYS A 128 -8.97 16.05 -3.73
CA LYS A 128 -8.30 17.30 -3.34
C LYS A 128 -6.82 17.33 -3.79
N PRO A 129 -6.26 18.49 -4.16
CA PRO A 129 -4.83 18.61 -4.51
C PRO A 129 -3.88 18.24 -3.37
N LYS A 130 -4.20 18.64 -2.13
CA LYS A 130 -3.47 18.27 -0.90
C LYS A 130 -3.92 16.93 -0.31
N GLY A 131 -4.46 16.03 -1.14
CA GLY A 131 -4.90 14.70 -0.72
C GLY A 131 -3.80 13.65 -0.89
N TYR A 132 -4.21 12.39 -0.79
CA TYR A 132 -3.32 11.24 -0.87
C TYR A 132 -3.59 10.38 -2.11
N LEU A 133 -2.61 9.55 -2.45
CA LEU A 133 -2.76 8.34 -3.20
C LEU A 133 -2.83 7.18 -2.21
N HIS A 134 -3.86 6.38 -2.31
CA HIS A 134 -4.08 5.25 -1.43
C HIS A 134 -3.79 3.96 -2.19
N PHE A 135 -2.93 3.14 -1.62
CA PHE A 135 -2.67 1.77 -2.04
C PHE A 135 -3.44 0.87 -1.10
N ARG A 136 -4.46 0.19 -1.61
CA ARG A 136 -5.39 -0.62 -0.83
C ARG A 136 -5.27 -2.08 -1.21
N VAL A 137 -5.28 -2.95 -0.20
CA VAL A 137 -5.30 -4.41 -0.35
C VAL A 137 -6.46 -4.96 0.44
N ARG A 138 -7.26 -5.83 -0.18
CA ARG A 138 -8.40 -6.48 0.46
C ARG A 138 -7.94 -7.76 1.16
N LEU A 139 -7.69 -7.67 2.46
CA LEU A 139 -7.07 -8.73 3.25
C LEU A 139 -7.96 -9.97 3.42
N ASP A 140 -9.28 -9.80 3.51
CA ASP A 140 -10.24 -10.91 3.61
C ASP A 140 -10.28 -11.78 2.35
N THR A 141 -9.80 -11.27 1.21
CA THR A 141 -9.68 -12.06 -0.03
C THR A 141 -8.36 -12.82 -0.13
N LEU A 142 -7.28 -12.27 0.41
CA LEU A 142 -5.98 -12.94 0.49
C LEU A 142 -5.96 -14.02 1.57
N TYR A 143 -6.69 -13.77 2.65
CA TYR A 143 -6.87 -14.67 3.78
C TYR A 143 -8.36 -14.79 4.08
N PRO A 144 -9.10 -15.59 3.27
CA PRO A 144 -10.46 -15.92 3.63
C PRO A 144 -10.37 -16.48 5.04
N LEU A 145 -10.99 -15.79 6.00
CA LEU A 145 -11.22 -16.29 7.33
C LEU A 145 -11.71 -17.72 7.12
N ARG A 146 -10.86 -18.72 7.44
CA ARG A 146 -11.40 -20.06 7.65
C ARG A 146 -12.47 -19.82 8.69
N ASN A 147 -13.72 -20.00 8.27
CA ASN A 147 -14.85 -19.93 9.16
C ASN A 147 -14.60 -20.96 10.26
N GLU A 148 -13.92 -20.56 11.32
CA GLU A 148 -14.16 -21.05 12.65
C GLU A 148 -15.52 -20.49 13.04
N ARG A 149 -16.56 -20.95 12.32
CA ARG A 149 -17.85 -21.13 12.96
C ARG A 149 -17.53 -22.10 14.07
N ALA A 150 -17.36 -21.55 15.26
CA ALA A 150 -17.64 -22.23 16.49
C ALA A 150 -18.84 -23.14 16.23
N THR A 151 -18.61 -24.45 16.18
CA THR A 151 -19.66 -25.38 16.51
C THR A 151 -20.05 -25.01 17.94
N PRO A 152 -21.24 -24.43 18.21
CA PRO A 152 -21.73 -24.49 19.57
C PRO A 152 -21.88 -25.99 19.85
N ASN A 153 -21.22 -26.46 20.90
CA ASN A 153 -21.51 -27.77 21.47
C ASN A 153 -23.03 -27.87 21.61
N LEU A 154 -23.64 -28.78 20.87
CA LEU A 154 -24.99 -29.24 21.08
C LEU A 154 -24.90 -30.75 21.23
N GLU A 155 -24.83 -31.11 22.52
CA GLU A 155 -25.14 -32.37 23.20
C GLU A 155 -24.21 -33.59 22.98
#